data_AF-A0A5B8VXA7-F1
#
_entry.id   AF-A0A5B8VXA7-F1
#
_cell.length_a   1.000
_cell.length_b   1.000
_cell.length_c   1.000
_cell.angle_alpha   90.00
_cell.angle_beta   90.00
_cell.angle_gamma   90.00
#
_symmetry.space_group_name_H-M   'P 1'
#
loop_
_entity.id
_entity.type
_entity.pdbx_description
1 polymer ?
#
loop_
_entity_poly.entity_id
_entity_poly.type
_entity_poly.pdbx_seq_one_letter_code
_entity_poly.pdbx_strand_id
1 'polypeptide(L)'
;MKRNLFYLLPLLLTLLAACAKNSGTSVIISAPVGTFNGQFRLLTKNSTGKYDTLKDSIILKMTNAYHFAVTADTTVKHAGSHGTFAFDGYYIQFNDSTFKSGVPRTKNHLVGVYQYIYDGTNFKMLRASSSTSPDTIGRYDLVKTAN
;
A
#
# COMPACT_ATOMS: atom_id res chain seq x y z
N MET A 1 69.46 -15.22 -4.54
CA MET A 1 68.60 -14.11 -4.07
C MET A 1 67.12 -14.53 -4.18
N LYS A 2 66.51 -15.04 -3.11
CA LYS A 2 65.09 -15.44 -3.07
C LYS A 2 64.53 -15.25 -1.65
N ARG A 3 64.20 -14.01 -1.25
CA ARG A 3 63.56 -13.70 0.05
C ARG A 3 62.55 -12.54 -0.06
N ASN A 4 61.70 -12.52 -1.10
CA ASN A 4 60.67 -11.48 -1.27
C ASN A 4 59.23 -12.00 -1.21
N LEU A 5 59.02 -13.32 -1.06
CA LEU A 5 57.68 -13.93 -1.13
C LEU A 5 56.87 -13.79 0.18
N PHE A 6 57.54 -13.56 1.31
CA PHE A 6 56.86 -13.45 2.62
C PHE A 6 56.09 -12.13 2.82
N TYR A 7 56.39 -11.08 2.04
CA TYR A 7 55.71 -9.78 2.14
C TYR A 7 54.37 -9.73 1.39
N LEU A 8 54.07 -10.71 0.53
CA LEU A 8 52.82 -10.76 -0.25
C LEU A 8 51.68 -11.48 0.49
N LEU A 9 51.98 -12.25 1.53
CA LEU A 9 51.00 -13.05 2.27
C LEU A 9 49.95 -12.20 3.03
N PRO A 10 50.29 -11.11 3.74
CA PRO A 10 49.28 -10.31 4.44
C PRO A 10 48.36 -9.53 3.49
N LEU A 11 48.80 -9.24 2.26
CA LEU A 11 48.00 -8.55 1.25
C LEU A 11 46.94 -9.49 0.64
N LEU A 12 47.22 -10.79 0.54
CA LEU A 12 46.29 -11.77 -0.02
C LEU A 12 45.12 -12.09 0.94
N LEU A 13 45.36 -11.97 2.25
CA LEU A 13 44.35 -12.22 3.29
C LEU A 13 43.29 -11.10 3.37
N THR A 14 43.62 -9.85 3.01
CA THR A 14 42.67 -8.73 3.04
C THR A 14 41.74 -8.70 1.82
N LEU A 15 42.14 -9.29 0.69
CA LEU A 15 41.32 -9.38 -0.53
C LEU A 15 40.14 -10.37 -0.42
N LEU A 16 40.23 -11.37 0.46
CA LEU A 16 39.16 -12.35 0.65
C LEU A 16 37.96 -11.81 1.47
N ALA A 17 38.18 -10.76 2.27
CA ALA A 17 37.10 -10.12 3.05
C ALA A 17 36.22 -9.18 2.22
N ALA A 18 36.71 -8.70 1.06
CA ALA A 18 35.99 -7.78 0.18
C ALA A 18 34.91 -8.46 -0.68
N CYS A 19 34.91 -9.79 -0.75
CA CYS A 19 33.90 -10.59 -1.46
C CYS A 19 32.88 -11.25 -0.52
N ALA A 20 32.85 -10.87 0.76
CA ALA A 20 31.77 -11.27 1.65
C ALA A 20 30.45 -10.68 1.11
N LYS A 21 29.71 -11.51 0.38
CA LYS A 21 28.40 -11.19 -0.19
C LYS A 21 27.52 -10.72 0.98
N ASN A 22 27.24 -9.42 1.03
CA ASN A 22 26.24 -8.86 1.92
C ASN A 22 24.94 -9.63 1.67
N SER A 23 24.66 -10.56 2.56
CA SER A 23 23.40 -11.29 2.59
C SER A 23 22.41 -10.33 3.22
N GLY A 24 22.05 -9.29 2.46
CA GLY A 24 21.06 -8.32 2.88
C GLY A 24 19.84 -9.08 3.36
N THR A 25 19.48 -8.91 4.62
CA THR A 25 18.24 -9.47 5.17
C THR A 25 17.10 -8.96 4.29
N SER A 26 16.53 -9.84 3.47
CA SER A 26 15.34 -9.53 2.70
C SER A 26 14.23 -9.18 3.69
N VAL A 27 13.83 -7.91 3.71
CA VAL A 27 12.70 -7.46 4.52
C VAL A 27 11.47 -8.22 4.00
N ILE A 28 10.90 -9.10 4.83
CA ILE A 28 9.70 -9.83 4.47
C ILE A 28 8.53 -8.85 4.55
N ILE A 29 7.99 -8.49 3.38
CA ILE A 29 6.81 -7.61 3.29
C ILE A 29 5.58 -8.50 3.44
N SER A 30 4.89 -8.36 4.57
CA SER A 30 3.64 -9.10 4.81
C SER A 30 2.54 -8.56 3.90
N ALA A 31 1.89 -9.46 3.16
CA ALA A 31 0.73 -9.12 2.35
C ALA A 31 -0.47 -8.77 3.26
N PRO A 32 -1.20 -7.67 3.01
CA PRO A 32 -2.45 -7.36 3.71
C PRO A 32 -3.58 -8.28 3.23
N VAL A 33 -3.53 -9.55 3.64
CA VAL A 33 -4.53 -10.58 3.32
C VAL A 33 -5.43 -10.81 4.53
N GLY A 34 -6.73 -10.93 4.28
CA GLY A 34 -7.75 -11.14 5.29
C GLY A 34 -9.03 -10.38 4.99
N THR A 35 -9.97 -10.43 5.94
CA THR A 35 -11.13 -9.55 5.97
C THR A 35 -10.85 -8.39 6.92
N PHE A 36 -10.99 -7.17 6.41
CA PHE A 36 -10.71 -5.93 7.11
C PHE A 36 -11.97 -5.11 7.26
N ASN A 37 -12.28 -4.67 8.48
CA ASN A 37 -13.42 -3.81 8.77
C ASN A 37 -12.90 -2.45 9.24
N GLY A 38 -13.56 -1.37 8.85
CA GLY A 38 -13.18 -0.05 9.36
C GLY A 38 -13.86 1.08 8.64
N GLN A 39 -13.21 2.24 8.62
CA GLN A 39 -13.78 3.45 8.05
C GLN A 39 -13.01 3.92 6.82
N PHE A 40 -13.77 4.20 5.76
CA PHE A 40 -13.36 5.09 4.68
C PHE A 40 -13.70 6.53 5.08
N ARG A 41 -12.79 7.47 4.78
CA ARG A 41 -12.99 8.90 4.95
C ARG A 41 -12.60 9.62 3.67
N LEU A 42 -13.51 10.46 3.18
CA LEU A 42 -13.22 11.42 2.12
C LEU A 42 -13.06 12.79 2.77
N LEU A 43 -11.83 13.30 2.73
CA LEU A 43 -11.51 14.65 3.17
C LEU A 43 -11.55 15.55 1.94
N THR A 44 -12.33 16.62 1.99
CA THR A 44 -12.47 17.58 0.89
C THR A 44 -12.13 18.96 1.39
N LYS A 45 -11.14 19.61 0.79
CA LYS A 45 -10.76 20.97 1.16
C LYS A 45 -11.78 21.96 0.63
N ASN A 46 -12.44 22.71 1.51
CA ASN A 46 -13.39 23.74 1.12
C ASN A 46 -12.70 25.06 0.78
N SER A 47 -13.49 26.04 0.31
CA SER A 47 -13.00 27.36 -0.10
C SER A 47 -12.33 28.16 1.03
N THR A 48 -12.57 27.80 2.29
CA THR A 48 -11.93 28.41 3.47
C THR A 48 -10.62 27.71 3.87
N GLY A 49 -10.22 26.67 3.14
CA GLY A 49 -9.02 25.87 3.42
C GLY A 49 -9.19 24.82 4.51
N LYS A 50 -10.39 24.67 5.09
CA LYS A 50 -10.73 23.60 6.04
C LYS A 50 -11.11 22.32 5.30
N TYR A 51 -10.94 21.17 5.94
CA TYR A 51 -11.35 19.89 5.38
C TYR A 51 -12.73 19.48 5.91
N ASP A 52 -13.69 19.36 5.01
CA ASP A 52 -14.95 18.68 5.27
C ASP A 52 -14.70 17.16 5.20
N THR A 53 -15.31 16.41 6.12
CA THR A 53 -15.06 14.97 6.24
C THR A 53 -16.37 14.20 6.06
N LEU A 54 -16.42 13.35 5.04
CA LEU A 54 -17.43 12.30 4.92
C LEU A 54 -16.83 10.97 5.36
N LYS A 55 -17.66 10.10 5.93
CA LYS A 55 -17.23 8.81 6.47
C LYS A 55 -18.22 7.72 6.10
N ASP A 56 -17.68 6.56 5.78
CA ASP A 56 -18.46 5.34 5.56
C ASP A 56 -17.76 4.16 6.24
N SER A 57 -18.54 3.23 6.79
CA SER A 57 -18.00 1.94 7.22
C SER A 57 -17.85 1.02 6.01
N ILE A 58 -16.71 0.35 5.89
CA ILE A 58 -16.45 -0.59 4.81
C ILE A 58 -15.93 -1.93 5.33
N ILE A 59 -16.15 -2.95 4.52
CA ILE A 59 -15.52 -4.27 4.66
C ILE A 59 -14.71 -4.51 3.39
N LEU A 60 -13.41 -4.72 3.56
CA LEU A 60 -12.46 -5.04 2.49
C LEU A 60 -11.96 -6.45 2.70
N LYS A 61 -12.24 -7.34 1.76
CA LYS A 61 -11.68 -8.70 1.72
C LYS A 61 -10.53 -8.73 0.73
N MET A 62 -9.39 -9.25 1.16
CA MET A 62 -8.19 -9.45 0.34
C MET A 62 -7.70 -10.88 0.49
N THR A 63 -7.25 -11.49 -0.60
CA THR A 63 -6.93 -12.92 -0.66
C THR A 63 -5.47 -13.15 -1.06
N ASN A 64 -4.95 -14.35 -0.76
CA ASN A 64 -3.59 -14.76 -1.15
C ASN A 64 -3.40 -14.84 -2.68
N ALA A 65 -4.49 -14.94 -3.45
CA ALA A 65 -4.46 -14.88 -4.91
C ALA A 65 -4.45 -13.43 -5.44
N TYR A 66 -4.14 -12.46 -4.60
CA TYR A 66 -4.06 -11.02 -4.94
C TYR A 66 -5.38 -10.42 -5.47
N HIS A 67 -6.51 -11.00 -5.08
CA HIS A 67 -7.84 -10.44 -5.34
C HIS A 67 -8.35 -9.65 -4.15
N PHE A 68 -9.11 -8.60 -4.43
CA PHE A 68 -9.83 -7.83 -3.42
C PHE A 68 -11.33 -7.69 -3.75
N ALA A 69 -12.12 -7.47 -2.72
CA ALA A 69 -13.52 -7.07 -2.82
C ALA A 69 -13.89 -6.13 -1.66
N VAL A 70 -14.55 -5.02 -1.99
CA VAL A 70 -15.24 -4.14 -1.03
C VAL A 70 -16.72 -4.49 -1.09
N THR A 71 -17.25 -5.08 -0.03
CA THR A 71 -18.64 -5.60 0.01
C THR A 71 -19.66 -4.55 0.45
N ALA A 72 -19.21 -3.39 0.91
CA ALA A 72 -20.09 -2.29 1.26
C ALA A 72 -20.29 -1.36 0.07
N ASP A 73 -21.39 -1.54 -0.67
CA ASP A 73 -21.96 -0.42 -1.42
C ASP A 73 -22.64 0.50 -0.40
N THR A 74 -21.88 1.49 0.10
CA THR A 74 -22.35 2.32 1.20
C THR A 74 -23.43 3.26 0.67
N THR A 75 -24.34 3.71 1.52
CA THR A 75 -25.43 4.58 1.10
C THR A 75 -24.96 5.93 0.54
N VAL A 76 -23.71 6.34 0.82
CA VAL A 76 -23.28 7.73 0.59
C VAL A 76 -22.09 7.89 -0.35
N LYS A 77 -20.90 7.31 -0.11
CA LYS A 77 -19.67 7.72 -0.84
C LYS A 77 -18.67 6.64 -1.21
N HIS A 78 -18.85 5.37 -0.85
CA HIS A 78 -17.97 4.28 -1.29
C HIS A 78 -18.76 3.22 -2.06
N ALA A 79 -18.33 2.93 -3.27
CA ALA A 79 -18.93 1.90 -4.11
C ALA A 79 -18.46 0.52 -3.66
N GLY A 80 -19.29 -0.49 -3.93
CA GLY A 80 -18.76 -1.85 -4.01
C GLY A 80 -17.69 -1.92 -5.12
N SER A 81 -16.55 -2.53 -4.81
CA SER A 81 -15.40 -2.63 -5.71
C SER A 81 -14.87 -4.06 -5.71
N HIS A 82 -14.31 -4.54 -6.81
CA HIS A 82 -13.57 -5.80 -6.82
C HIS A 82 -12.53 -5.82 -7.95
N GLY A 83 -11.49 -6.63 -7.77
CA GLY A 83 -10.43 -6.75 -8.78
C GLY A 83 -9.16 -7.36 -8.20
N THR A 84 -8.01 -6.85 -8.64
CA THR A 84 -6.69 -7.32 -8.20
C THR A 84 -5.90 -6.23 -7.50
N PHE A 85 -4.91 -6.63 -6.70
CA PHE A 85 -3.99 -5.70 -6.04
C PHE A 85 -2.53 -6.17 -6.14
N ALA A 86 -1.60 -5.22 -6.00
CA ALA A 86 -0.16 -5.47 -5.88
C ALA A 86 0.44 -4.50 -4.86
N PHE A 87 1.54 -4.87 -4.20
CA PHE A 87 2.16 -4.05 -3.15
C PHE A 87 3.69 -4.20 -3.12
N ASP A 88 4.38 -3.18 -2.58
CA ASP A 88 5.85 -3.13 -2.52
C ASP A 88 6.41 -2.71 -1.14
N GLY A 89 5.58 -2.70 -0.09
CA GLY A 89 5.95 -2.31 1.28
C GLY A 89 5.66 -0.86 1.65
N TYR A 90 5.56 0.03 0.65
CA TYR A 90 5.20 1.43 0.84
C TYR A 90 3.88 1.79 0.15
N TYR A 91 3.65 1.17 -1.00
CA TYR A 91 2.50 1.40 -1.85
C TYR A 91 1.72 0.11 -2.07
N ILE A 92 0.41 0.30 -2.19
CA ILE A 92 -0.50 -0.73 -2.68
C ILE A 92 -1.30 -0.16 -3.85
N GLN A 93 -1.35 -0.91 -4.94
CA GLN A 93 -2.10 -0.56 -6.12
C GLN A 93 -3.31 -1.47 -6.25
N PHE A 94 -4.47 -0.87 -6.52
CA PHE A 94 -5.70 -1.58 -6.82
C PHE A 94 -6.10 -1.39 -8.28
N ASN A 95 -6.36 -2.50 -8.96
CA ASN A 95 -6.98 -2.53 -10.27
C ASN A 95 -8.45 -2.94 -10.13
N ASP A 96 -9.33 -1.95 -9.99
CA ASP A 96 -10.77 -2.16 -9.79
C ASP A 96 -11.48 -2.44 -11.11
N SER A 97 -12.02 -3.66 -11.25
CA SER A 97 -12.78 -4.09 -12.43
C SER A 97 -14.19 -3.47 -12.50
N THR A 98 -14.69 -2.94 -11.38
CA THR A 98 -15.95 -2.19 -11.36
C THR A 98 -15.77 -0.73 -11.76
N PHE A 99 -14.54 -0.22 -11.76
CA PHE A 99 -14.24 1.14 -12.11
C PHE A 99 -14.25 1.35 -13.63
N LYS A 100 -15.10 2.27 -14.10
CA LYS A 100 -15.18 2.68 -15.52
C LYS A 100 -14.64 4.09 -15.68
N SER A 101 -13.50 4.21 -16.38
CA SER A 101 -12.94 5.52 -16.72
C SER A 101 -13.86 6.29 -17.68
N GLY A 102 -13.92 7.61 -17.57
CA GLY A 102 -14.74 8.48 -18.42
C GLY A 102 -16.24 8.55 -18.08
N VAL A 103 -16.71 7.79 -17.09
CA VAL A 103 -18.10 7.87 -16.60
C VAL A 103 -18.16 8.76 -15.36
N PRO A 104 -19.10 9.73 -15.27
CA PRO A 104 -19.30 10.52 -14.05
C PRO A 104 -19.54 9.62 -12.84
N ARG A 105 -18.81 9.88 -11.75
CA ARG A 105 -18.85 9.05 -10.53
C ARG A 105 -19.63 9.75 -9.43
N THR A 106 -20.51 8.99 -8.76
CA THR A 106 -21.22 9.44 -7.55
C THR A 106 -20.59 8.92 -6.27
N LYS A 107 -19.81 7.83 -6.35
CA LYS A 107 -19.11 7.17 -5.23
C LYS A 107 -17.64 6.92 -5.56
N ASN A 108 -16.82 6.81 -4.52
CA ASN A 108 -15.41 6.45 -4.59
C ASN A 108 -15.25 4.95 -4.76
N HIS A 109 -14.24 4.57 -5.54
CA HIS A 109 -13.83 3.19 -5.76
C HIS A 109 -12.44 2.99 -5.17
N LEU A 110 -12.14 1.75 -4.76
CA LEU A 110 -10.79 1.39 -4.33
C LEU A 110 -9.92 1.13 -5.57
N VAL A 111 -9.36 2.19 -6.15
CA VAL A 111 -8.64 2.15 -7.43
C VAL A 111 -7.40 3.04 -7.45
N GLY A 112 -6.35 2.56 -8.11
CA GLY A 112 -5.08 3.26 -8.25
C GLY A 112 -4.12 2.98 -7.10
N VAL A 113 -3.12 3.85 -6.96
CA VAL A 113 -2.03 3.68 -6.00
C VAL A 113 -2.32 4.43 -4.70
N TYR A 114 -2.11 3.75 -3.58
CA TYR A 114 -2.25 4.26 -2.23
C TYR A 114 -0.93 4.08 -1.50
N GLN A 115 -0.54 5.06 -0.68
CA GLN A 115 0.42 4.80 0.38
C GLN A 115 -0.27 3.96 1.44
N TYR A 116 0.43 2.96 2.00
CA TYR A 116 -0.15 2.11 3.02
C TYR A 116 0.82 1.78 4.16
N ILE A 117 0.23 1.37 5.28
CA ILE A 117 0.92 0.73 6.39
C ILE A 117 0.10 -0.49 6.79
N TYR A 118 0.78 -1.63 6.99
CA TYR A 118 0.18 -2.84 7.51
C TYR A 118 1.10 -3.50 8.53
N ASP A 119 0.60 -3.77 9.73
CA ASP A 119 1.34 -4.36 10.85
C ASP A 119 0.92 -5.81 11.18
N GLY A 120 0.13 -6.44 10.32
CA GLY A 120 -0.50 -7.74 10.58
C GLY A 120 -1.93 -7.63 11.12
N THR A 121 -2.33 -6.48 11.68
CA THR A 121 -3.66 -6.23 12.25
C THR A 121 -4.29 -4.95 11.70
N ASN A 122 -3.61 -3.82 11.83
CA ASN A 122 -4.06 -2.53 11.33
C ASN A 122 -3.63 -2.38 9.88
N PHE A 123 -4.58 -2.05 9.02
CA PHE A 123 -4.33 -1.76 7.62
C PHE A 123 -4.84 -0.36 7.30
N LYS A 124 -3.90 0.55 7.03
CA LYS A 124 -4.19 1.96 6.75
C LYS A 124 -3.74 2.29 5.35
N MET A 125 -4.57 3.04 4.63
CA MET A 125 -4.26 3.49 3.27
C MET A 125 -4.63 4.96 3.10
N LEU A 126 -3.86 5.67 2.29
CA LEU A 126 -4.19 7.04 1.89
C LEU A 126 -3.86 7.28 0.43
N ARG A 127 -4.69 8.09 -0.21
CA ARG A 127 -4.45 8.62 -1.55
C ARG A 127 -4.94 10.05 -1.63
N ALA A 128 -4.03 10.95 -1.96
CA ALA A 128 -4.37 12.33 -2.28
C ALA A 128 -4.69 12.45 -3.77
N SER A 129 -5.69 13.27 -4.10
CA SER A 129 -5.97 13.75 -5.44
C SER A 129 -5.74 15.26 -5.43
N SER A 130 -4.55 15.67 -5.85
CA SER A 130 -4.10 17.07 -5.91
C SER A 130 -4.40 17.74 -7.26
N SER A 131 -4.93 16.99 -8.24
CA SER A 131 -5.25 17.49 -9.58
C SER A 131 -6.74 17.77 -9.80
N THR A 132 -7.54 17.64 -8.75
CA THR A 132 -8.99 17.87 -8.78
C THR A 132 -9.31 19.03 -7.84
N SER A 133 -10.05 20.04 -8.29
CA SER A 133 -10.65 21.05 -7.42
C SER A 133 -12.07 20.60 -7.05
N PRO A 134 -12.44 20.50 -5.76
CA PRO A 134 -11.61 20.72 -4.57
C PRO A 134 -10.59 19.60 -4.32
N ASP A 135 -9.47 19.92 -3.64
CA ASP A 135 -8.47 18.93 -3.20
C ASP A 135 -9.15 17.84 -2.37
N THR A 136 -8.93 16.57 -2.71
CA THR A 136 -9.51 15.45 -1.97
C THR A 136 -8.47 14.45 -1.49
N ILE A 137 -8.70 13.87 -0.31
CA ILE A 137 -7.90 12.78 0.24
C ILE A 137 -8.84 11.63 0.62
N GLY A 138 -8.62 10.48 0.00
CA GLY A 138 -9.26 9.22 0.40
C GLY A 138 -8.39 8.53 1.45
N ARG A 139 -8.95 8.30 2.64
CA ARG A 139 -8.26 7.65 3.76
C ARG A 139 -9.04 6.42 4.22
N TYR A 140 -8.31 5.35 4.50
CA TYR A 140 -8.83 4.10 5.01
C TYR A 140 -8.12 3.78 6.33
N ASP A 141 -8.90 3.55 7.38
CA ASP A 141 -8.40 3.05 8.65
C ASP A 141 -9.16 1.75 8.96
N LEU A 142 -8.51 0.62 8.68
CA LEU A 142 -9.11 -0.71 8.73
C LEU A 142 -8.37 -1.63 9.72
N VAL A 143 -9.10 -2.60 10.25
CA VAL A 143 -8.60 -3.61 11.19
C VAL A 143 -8.96 -4.99 10.67
N LYS A 144 -7.99 -5.89 10.67
CA LYS A 144 -8.19 -7.30 10.29
C LYS A 144 -9.09 -7.98 11.31
N THR A 145 -10.15 -8.62 10.83
CA THR A 145 -11.17 -9.31 11.64
C THR A 145 -11.26 -10.80 11.33
N ALA A 146 -10.77 -11.23 10.16
CA ALA A 146 -10.65 -12.64 9.79
C ALA A 146 -9.50 -12.86 8.81
N ASN A 147 -9.06 -14.11 8.67
CA ASN A 147 -8.09 -14.56 7.66
C ASN A 147 -8.76 -14.86 6.31
#